data_AF-I3WGK1-F1
#
_entry.id   AF-I3WGK1-F1
#
_cell.length_a   1.000
_cell.length_b   1.000
_cell.length_c   1.000
_cell.angle_alpha   90.00
_cell.angle_beta   90.00
_cell.angle_gamma   90.00
#
_symmetry.space_group_name_H-M   'P 1'
#
loop_
_entity.id
_entity.type
_entity.pdbx_description
1 polymer ?
#
loop_
_entity_poly.entity_id
_entity_poly.type
_entity_poly.pdbx_seq_one_letter_code
_entity_poly.pdbx_strand_id
1 'polypeptide(L)'
;MDGSTTSISVDPRQQLDDIVDFVNDSWLASTDFDGPTFLWNHMISDASAQDDDNRNNVPVAAPNEVADVIGLTMQWYFDSISSTVPTAERTEDGVSMPRNDMPTFRIDSQALSGVDAVVGNALMSTRWVDATTNLAKSVEMTARFVGNAADRDGEGFDYLKELIQNVRVYMDSVARNADPQDGEKALRLITRVACNEDFQLNATQMVELLSCGLSFAQWDDTRMFAYDALNSALDTMDRFAKEAKIDEDGRCDGETAHDDGVIAAEAATGSTADASELIKRTVALSAHQQFEESIMFLRHDLMRVSGDAADADRFLVSHHESEAMADAYAARLIAAERWDELIGFIDMVERDRPNQYTVMFPEDLVAYEWESLREAAFEALGRWDELRAMYRERIVEAYDPSDLHTIAQLRAISGRDWAGQVRSIVTAYDDGSGRYARNPIYERLLVDERLSAEAERYCHTFPDARADLAAVL
;
A
#
# COMPACT_ATOMS: atom_id res chain seq x y z
N MET A 1 -19.23 35.34 -33.97
CA MET A 1 -19.19 33.90 -33.65
C MET A 1 -19.44 33.82 -32.18
N ASP A 2 -20.58 33.24 -31.81
CA ASP A 2 -21.04 33.14 -30.43
C ASP A 2 -20.11 32.18 -29.69
N GLY A 3 -19.22 32.76 -28.87
CA GLY A 3 -18.43 32.00 -27.92
C GLY A 3 -19.33 31.59 -26.78
N SER A 4 -20.03 30.47 -26.94
CA SER A 4 -20.61 29.75 -25.82
C SER A 4 -19.46 29.32 -24.90
N THR A 5 -19.16 30.14 -23.89
CA THR A 5 -18.57 29.65 -22.66
C THR A 5 -19.54 28.62 -22.14
N THR A 6 -19.20 27.34 -22.29
CA THR A 6 -19.79 26.28 -21.49
C THR A 6 -19.60 26.72 -20.05
N SER A 7 -20.65 27.26 -19.42
CA SER A 7 -20.67 27.46 -17.99
C SER A 7 -20.58 26.05 -17.41
N ILE A 8 -19.39 25.67 -16.96
CA ILE A 8 -19.22 24.47 -16.16
C ILE A 8 -20.12 24.72 -14.95
N SER A 9 -21.26 24.02 -14.91
CA SER A 9 -22.15 24.04 -13.76
C SER A 9 -21.45 23.20 -12.72
N VAL A 10 -20.65 23.86 -11.89
CA VAL A 10 -19.98 23.23 -10.77
C VAL A 10 -20.98 23.19 -9.62
N ASP A 11 -21.36 21.99 -9.20
CA ASP A 11 -22.02 21.81 -7.91
C ASP A 11 -20.92 21.84 -6.84
N PRO A 12 -20.88 22.86 -5.96
CA PRO A 12 -19.85 22.96 -4.95
C PRO A 12 -19.76 21.69 -4.08
N ARG A 13 -20.90 21.03 -3.82
CA ARG A 13 -20.98 19.88 -2.92
C ARG A 13 -20.58 18.55 -3.52
N GLN A 14 -20.48 18.47 -4.84
CA GLN A 14 -20.25 17.20 -5.52
C GLN A 14 -18.95 16.56 -5.04
N GLN A 15 -17.88 17.34 -4.85
CA GLN A 15 -16.59 16.81 -4.42
C GLN A 15 -16.63 16.27 -2.98
N LEU A 16 -17.31 16.98 -2.07
CA LEU A 16 -17.52 16.49 -0.71
C LEU A 16 -18.32 15.19 -0.72
N ASP A 17 -19.43 15.14 -1.46
CA ASP A 17 -20.28 13.97 -1.58
C ASP A 17 -19.49 12.78 -2.17
N ASP A 18 -18.70 13.01 -3.23
CA ASP A 18 -17.85 11.99 -3.85
C ASP A 18 -16.78 11.43 -2.87
N ILE A 19 -16.18 12.30 -2.04
CA ILE A 19 -15.20 11.88 -1.02
C ILE A 19 -15.86 11.04 0.06
N VAL A 20 -17.03 11.46 0.55
CA VAL A 20 -17.79 10.73 1.57
C VAL A 20 -18.26 9.38 1.03
N ASP A 21 -18.78 9.35 -0.20
CA ASP A 21 -19.22 8.12 -0.86
C ASP A 21 -18.03 7.16 -1.07
N PHE A 22 -16.89 7.66 -1.55
CA PHE A 22 -15.69 6.83 -1.71
C PHE A 22 -15.24 6.19 -0.39
N VAL A 23 -15.15 6.97 0.68
CA VAL A 23 -14.72 6.47 2.00
C VAL A 23 -15.67 5.40 2.51
N ASN A 24 -16.98 5.64 2.42
CA ASN A 24 -17.99 4.71 2.93
C ASN A 24 -18.13 3.45 2.08
N ASP A 25 -18.10 3.57 0.75
CA ASP A 25 -18.39 2.46 -0.17
C ASP A 25 -17.15 1.66 -0.55
N SER A 26 -15.96 2.25 -0.51
CA SER A 26 -14.71 1.56 -0.89
C SER A 26 -13.96 1.06 0.33
N TRP A 27 -13.75 1.93 1.32
CA TRP A 27 -12.85 1.66 2.43
C TRP A 27 -13.53 1.12 3.68
N LEU A 28 -14.76 1.58 3.92
CA LEU A 28 -15.62 1.11 5.01
C LEU A 28 -16.79 0.26 4.49
N ALA A 29 -16.61 -0.33 3.31
CA ALA A 29 -17.63 -1.14 2.64
C ALA A 29 -18.15 -2.27 3.54
N SER A 30 -17.28 -2.81 4.39
CA SER A 30 -17.64 -3.81 5.39
C SER A 30 -18.08 -3.15 6.70
N THR A 31 -19.24 -3.58 7.20
CA THR A 31 -19.72 -3.23 8.55
C THR A 31 -19.12 -4.10 9.65
N ASP A 32 -18.20 -5.01 9.32
CA ASP A 32 -17.66 -5.99 10.27
C ASP A 32 -16.77 -5.33 11.32
N PHE A 33 -16.08 -4.24 10.94
CA PHE A 33 -15.18 -3.50 11.82
C PHE A 33 -15.42 -2.00 11.79
N ASP A 34 -15.13 -1.32 12.91
CA ASP A 34 -15.24 0.13 13.04
C ASP A 34 -14.00 0.84 12.45
N GLY A 35 -13.79 0.72 11.13
CA GLY A 35 -12.70 1.40 10.41
C GLY A 35 -12.07 0.61 9.27
N PRO A 36 -11.16 1.25 8.51
CA PRO A 36 -10.46 0.59 7.42
C PRO A 36 -9.49 -0.46 7.98
N THR A 37 -9.18 -1.47 7.17
CA THR A 37 -8.15 -2.48 7.41
C THR A 37 -7.27 -2.58 6.17
N PHE A 38 -5.98 -2.90 6.36
CA PHE A 38 -4.99 -2.93 5.28
C PHE A 38 -4.82 -4.33 4.68
N LEU A 39 -4.69 -5.33 5.56
CA LEU A 39 -4.44 -6.70 5.20
C LEU A 39 -5.75 -7.48 5.18
N TRP A 40 -6.68 -7.20 6.09
CA TRP A 40 -7.98 -7.88 6.10
C TRP A 40 -9.01 -7.23 5.18
N ASN A 41 -9.89 -8.03 4.56
CA ASN A 41 -11.06 -7.58 3.79
C ASN A 41 -12.20 -8.60 3.90
N HIS A 42 -13.46 -8.14 3.92
CA HIS A 42 -14.68 -8.98 4.00
C HIS A 42 -14.75 -10.06 2.93
N MET A 43 -14.17 -9.81 1.75
CA MET A 43 -14.05 -10.79 0.67
C MET A 43 -13.38 -12.11 1.10
N ILE A 44 -12.49 -12.07 2.11
CA ILE A 44 -11.88 -13.29 2.68
C ILE A 44 -12.94 -14.12 3.39
N SER A 45 -13.77 -13.47 4.21
CA SER A 45 -14.86 -14.12 4.97
C SER A 45 -15.96 -14.65 4.05
N ASP A 46 -16.32 -13.90 3.01
CA ASP A 46 -17.32 -14.31 2.01
C ASP A 46 -16.83 -15.54 1.22
N ALA A 47 -15.58 -15.52 0.76
CA ALA A 47 -14.99 -16.65 0.06
C ALA A 47 -14.90 -17.89 0.98
N SER A 48 -14.48 -17.70 2.23
CA SER A 48 -14.32 -18.78 3.20
C SER A 48 -15.66 -19.46 3.51
N ALA A 49 -16.71 -18.66 3.70
CA ALA A 49 -18.08 -19.13 3.95
C ALA A 49 -18.67 -19.85 2.72
N GLN A 50 -18.41 -19.36 1.51
CA GLN A 50 -18.84 -20.03 0.28
C GLN A 50 -18.16 -21.40 0.10
N ASP A 51 -16.90 -21.52 0.51
CA ASP A 51 -16.18 -22.79 0.46
C ASP A 51 -16.63 -23.78 1.54
N ASP A 52 -17.02 -23.30 2.73
CA ASP A 52 -17.44 -24.13 3.86
C ASP A 52 -18.60 -25.08 3.49
N ASP A 53 -19.51 -24.64 2.62
CA ASP A 53 -20.63 -25.45 2.10
C ASP A 53 -20.15 -26.70 1.32
N ASN A 54 -18.93 -26.65 0.75
CA ASN A 54 -18.37 -27.72 -0.06
C ASN A 54 -17.32 -28.55 0.70
N ARG A 55 -16.87 -28.10 1.88
CA ARG A 55 -15.89 -28.81 2.70
C ARG A 55 -16.50 -30.03 3.37
N ASN A 56 -15.71 -31.10 3.49
CA ASN A 56 -16.14 -32.36 4.07
C ASN A 56 -15.08 -32.92 5.00
N ASN A 57 -15.45 -33.82 5.91
CA ASN A 57 -14.49 -34.56 6.72
C ASN A 57 -13.81 -35.66 5.88
N VAL A 58 -12.94 -35.24 4.96
CA VAL A 58 -12.16 -36.11 4.09
C VAL A 58 -10.72 -36.21 4.60
N PRO A 59 -10.09 -37.39 4.51
CA PRO A 59 -8.67 -37.52 4.83
C PRO A 59 -7.85 -36.67 3.87
N VAL A 60 -6.74 -36.14 4.39
CA VAL A 60 -5.70 -35.48 3.60
C VAL A 60 -4.46 -36.36 3.51
N ALA A 61 -3.59 -36.08 2.53
CA ALA A 61 -2.29 -36.76 2.41
C ALA A 61 -1.51 -36.72 3.73
N ALA A 62 -0.83 -37.81 4.08
CA ALA A 62 -0.04 -37.84 5.31
C ALA A 62 1.17 -36.89 5.19
N PRO A 63 1.63 -36.24 6.28
CA PRO A 63 2.70 -35.24 6.19
C PRO A 63 4.01 -35.72 5.55
N ASN A 64 4.33 -37.01 5.72
CA ASN A 64 5.48 -37.64 5.07
C ASN A 64 5.29 -37.80 3.56
N GLU A 65 4.06 -38.07 3.10
CA GLU A 65 3.74 -38.24 1.68
C GLU A 65 3.68 -36.89 0.95
N VAL A 66 3.29 -35.81 1.65
CA VAL A 66 3.24 -34.46 1.07
C VAL A 66 4.60 -34.02 0.54
N ALA A 67 5.65 -34.18 1.34
CA ALA A 67 7.00 -33.81 0.93
C ALA A 67 7.47 -34.63 -0.29
N ASP A 68 7.10 -35.91 -0.36
CA ASP A 68 7.44 -36.77 -1.48
C ASP A 68 6.69 -36.35 -2.76
N VAL A 69 5.38 -36.09 -2.68
CA VAL A 69 4.55 -35.71 -3.84
C VAL A 69 4.99 -34.37 -4.42
N ILE A 70 5.18 -33.35 -3.56
CA ILE A 70 5.61 -32.02 -4.00
C ILE A 70 7.07 -32.05 -4.47
N GLY A 71 7.94 -32.70 -3.68
CA GLY A 71 9.37 -32.74 -3.96
C GLY A 71 9.69 -33.47 -5.27
N LEU A 72 8.93 -34.51 -5.61
CA LEU A 72 9.13 -35.27 -6.84
C LEU A 72 8.97 -34.41 -8.10
N THR A 73 7.92 -33.60 -8.19
CA THR A 73 7.65 -32.77 -9.39
C THR A 73 8.66 -31.64 -9.51
N MET A 74 9.05 -31.01 -8.40
CA MET A 74 10.11 -30.00 -8.36
C MET A 74 11.48 -30.59 -8.72
N GLN A 75 11.79 -31.81 -8.25
CA GLN A 75 13.03 -32.48 -8.59
C GLN A 75 13.11 -32.84 -10.08
N TRP A 76 12.00 -33.29 -10.69
CA TRP A 76 11.96 -33.56 -12.13
C TRP A 76 12.25 -32.32 -12.97
N TYR A 77 11.79 -31.15 -12.52
CA TYR A 77 12.12 -29.88 -13.17
C TYR A 77 13.63 -29.62 -13.15
N PHE A 78 14.28 -29.67 -11.97
CA PHE A 78 15.72 -29.46 -11.87
C PHE A 78 16.54 -30.53 -12.59
N ASP A 79 16.12 -31.80 -12.53
CA ASP A 79 16.74 -32.89 -13.26
C ASP A 79 16.67 -32.67 -14.78
N SER A 80 15.53 -32.17 -15.29
CA SER A 80 15.37 -31.81 -16.70
C SER A 80 16.33 -30.68 -17.10
N ILE A 81 16.46 -29.65 -16.28
CA ILE A 81 17.44 -28.57 -16.51
C ILE A 81 18.87 -29.14 -16.50
N SER A 82 19.22 -29.98 -15.52
CA SER A 82 20.56 -30.59 -15.43
C SER A 82 20.95 -31.40 -16.67
N SER A 83 19.95 -31.95 -17.37
CA SER A 83 20.17 -32.72 -18.59
C SER A 83 20.42 -31.86 -19.83
N THR A 84 20.07 -30.58 -19.77
CA THR A 84 20.11 -29.65 -20.92
C THR A 84 21.12 -28.52 -20.75
N VAL A 85 21.43 -28.12 -19.52
CA VAL A 85 22.37 -27.03 -19.20
C VAL A 85 23.77 -27.59 -18.93
N PRO A 86 24.79 -27.27 -19.75
CA PRO A 86 26.12 -27.86 -19.61
C PRO A 86 26.86 -27.52 -18.32
N THR A 87 26.52 -26.39 -17.68
CA THR A 87 27.13 -25.93 -16.42
C THR A 87 26.43 -26.47 -15.18
N ALA A 88 25.41 -27.31 -15.35
CA ALA A 88 24.69 -27.93 -14.25
C ALA A 88 25.45 -29.16 -13.70
N GLU A 89 25.65 -29.16 -12.40
CA GLU A 89 26.30 -30.24 -11.66
C GLU A 89 25.31 -30.86 -10.67
N ARG A 90 25.24 -32.19 -10.63
CA ARG A 90 24.50 -32.90 -9.59
C ARG A 90 25.33 -32.96 -8.31
N THR A 91 24.78 -32.43 -7.23
CA THR A 91 25.34 -32.46 -5.88
C THR A 91 24.52 -33.40 -4.99
N GLU A 92 24.97 -33.63 -3.75
CA GLU A 92 24.17 -34.38 -2.75
C GLU A 92 22.85 -33.65 -2.41
N ASP A 93 22.83 -32.32 -2.53
CA ASP A 93 21.68 -31.46 -2.23
C ASP A 93 20.78 -31.16 -3.45
N GLY A 94 21.08 -31.74 -4.63
CA GLY A 94 20.26 -31.59 -5.84
C GLY A 94 21.05 -31.18 -7.07
N VAL A 95 20.54 -30.21 -7.83
CA VAL A 95 21.18 -29.69 -9.05
C VAL A 95 21.68 -28.28 -8.77
N SER A 96 22.99 -28.07 -8.90
CA SER A 96 23.64 -26.77 -8.76
C SER A 96 24.08 -26.23 -10.11
N MET A 97 23.84 -24.95 -10.37
CA MET A 97 24.39 -24.23 -11.52
C MET A 97 24.44 -22.72 -11.26
N PRO A 98 25.28 -21.96 -11.98
CA PRO A 98 25.23 -20.51 -11.92
C PRO A 98 23.83 -19.98 -12.27
N ARG A 99 23.28 -19.06 -11.47
CA ARG A 99 21.92 -18.53 -11.67
C ARG A 99 21.71 -17.88 -13.04
N ASN A 100 22.77 -17.31 -13.62
CA ASN A 100 22.75 -16.73 -14.97
C ASN A 100 22.56 -17.78 -16.07
N ASP A 101 23.00 -19.01 -15.84
CA ASP A 101 22.88 -20.12 -16.80
C ASP A 101 21.55 -20.87 -16.64
N MET A 102 20.85 -20.66 -15.52
CA MET A 102 19.57 -21.31 -15.25
C MET A 102 18.47 -20.75 -16.18
N PRO A 103 17.75 -21.61 -16.92
CA PRO A 103 16.61 -21.22 -17.74
C PRO A 103 15.54 -20.52 -16.91
N THR A 104 14.83 -19.56 -17.51
CA THR A 104 13.71 -18.91 -16.83
C THR A 104 12.63 -19.94 -16.50
N PHE A 105 12.19 -19.95 -15.24
CA PHE A 105 11.08 -20.78 -14.81
C PHE A 105 9.80 -20.41 -15.55
N ARG A 106 8.97 -21.42 -15.84
CA ARG A 106 7.68 -21.29 -16.49
C ARG A 106 6.69 -22.21 -15.79
N ILE A 107 5.50 -21.72 -15.46
CA ILE A 107 4.48 -22.49 -14.73
C ILE A 107 4.05 -23.75 -15.50
N ASP A 108 4.05 -23.67 -16.83
CA ASP A 108 3.74 -24.79 -17.75
C ASP A 108 4.70 -25.98 -17.65
N SER A 109 5.84 -25.81 -16.96
CA SER A 109 6.79 -26.89 -16.69
C SER A 109 6.23 -27.98 -15.78
N GLN A 110 5.08 -27.74 -15.14
CA GLN A 110 4.44 -28.65 -14.18
C GLN A 110 5.26 -28.91 -12.90
N ALA A 111 6.29 -28.10 -12.62
CA ALA A 111 7.11 -28.25 -11.42
C ALA A 111 6.28 -28.16 -10.12
N LEU A 112 5.23 -27.33 -10.12
CA LEU A 112 4.34 -27.08 -8.99
C LEU A 112 3.08 -27.98 -8.98
N SER A 113 2.93 -28.90 -9.92
CA SER A 113 1.74 -29.77 -10.01
C SER A 113 1.52 -30.67 -8.77
N GLY A 114 2.59 -31.04 -8.07
CA GLY A 114 2.50 -31.74 -6.79
C GLY A 114 1.89 -30.86 -5.69
N VAL A 115 2.14 -29.55 -5.73
CA VAL A 115 1.53 -28.57 -4.82
C VAL A 115 0.03 -28.49 -5.07
N ASP A 116 -0.39 -28.35 -6.33
CA ASP A 116 -1.81 -28.28 -6.70
C ASP A 116 -2.61 -29.49 -6.20
N ALA A 117 -2.03 -30.69 -6.33
CA ALA A 117 -2.65 -31.93 -5.88
C ALA A 117 -2.86 -31.96 -4.35
N VAL A 118 -1.84 -31.55 -3.58
CA VAL A 118 -1.90 -31.53 -2.12
C VAL A 118 -2.84 -30.43 -1.63
N VAL A 119 -2.71 -29.22 -2.17
CA VAL A 119 -3.52 -28.04 -1.79
C VAL A 119 -4.98 -28.27 -2.13
N GLY A 120 -5.30 -28.76 -3.33
CA GLY A 120 -6.68 -29.05 -3.73
C GLY A 120 -7.36 -30.07 -2.82
N ASN A 121 -6.63 -31.06 -2.32
CA ASN A 121 -7.16 -32.00 -1.32
C ASN A 121 -7.33 -31.38 0.07
N ALA A 122 -6.37 -30.56 0.51
CA ALA A 122 -6.41 -29.91 1.82
C ALA A 122 -7.55 -28.89 1.96
N LEU A 123 -7.75 -28.04 0.93
CA LEU A 123 -8.77 -26.99 0.95
C LEU A 123 -10.20 -27.52 1.09
N MET A 124 -10.45 -28.76 0.67
CA MET A 124 -11.76 -29.42 0.73
C MET A 124 -12.01 -30.16 2.05
N SER A 125 -11.02 -30.20 2.95
CA SER A 125 -11.10 -30.96 4.20
C SER A 125 -11.48 -30.09 5.39
N THR A 126 -12.30 -30.63 6.28
CA THR A 126 -12.54 -30.08 7.63
C THR A 126 -11.62 -30.70 8.70
N ARG A 127 -10.63 -31.50 8.31
CA ARG A 127 -9.57 -31.96 9.23
C ARG A 127 -8.54 -30.84 9.41
N TRP A 128 -8.96 -29.80 10.12
CA TRP A 128 -8.30 -28.49 10.17
C TRP A 128 -6.79 -28.58 10.38
N VAL A 129 -6.32 -29.30 11.41
CA VAL A 129 -4.89 -29.40 11.72
C VAL A 129 -4.11 -30.14 10.63
N ASP A 130 -4.64 -31.26 10.14
CA ASP A 130 -3.97 -32.07 9.12
C ASP A 130 -3.91 -31.30 7.78
N ALA A 131 -5.01 -30.67 7.39
CA ALA A 131 -5.10 -29.87 6.17
C ALA A 131 -4.19 -28.63 6.26
N THR A 132 -4.20 -27.89 7.37
CA THR A 132 -3.28 -26.76 7.58
C THR A 132 -1.82 -27.23 7.59
N THR A 133 -1.51 -28.42 8.11
CA THR A 133 -0.15 -28.99 8.01
C THR A 133 0.28 -29.14 6.56
N ASN A 134 -0.60 -29.65 5.71
CA ASN A 134 -0.33 -29.83 4.29
C ASN A 134 -0.19 -28.49 3.56
N LEU A 135 -1.07 -27.52 3.84
CA LEU A 135 -1.02 -26.17 3.30
C LEU A 135 0.28 -25.44 3.71
N ALA A 136 0.63 -25.49 5.00
CA ALA A 136 1.87 -24.91 5.52
C ALA A 136 3.09 -25.52 4.81
N LYS A 137 3.09 -26.85 4.62
CA LYS A 137 4.18 -27.54 3.93
C LYS A 137 4.28 -27.16 2.46
N SER A 138 3.13 -27.03 1.78
CA SER A 138 3.05 -26.55 0.41
C SER A 138 3.63 -25.13 0.25
N VAL A 139 3.27 -24.21 1.15
CA VAL A 139 3.81 -22.84 1.17
C VAL A 139 5.33 -22.85 1.38
N GLU A 140 5.82 -23.61 2.36
CA GLU A 140 7.27 -23.73 2.65
C GLU A 140 8.04 -24.23 1.41
N MET A 141 7.55 -25.31 0.78
CA MET A 141 8.25 -25.90 -0.36
C MET A 141 8.18 -25.02 -1.61
N THR A 142 7.06 -24.33 -1.84
CA THR A 142 6.92 -23.36 -2.94
C THR A 142 7.85 -22.18 -2.75
N ALA A 143 7.90 -21.58 -1.55
CA ALA A 143 8.81 -20.46 -1.26
C ALA A 143 10.28 -20.85 -1.50
N ARG A 144 10.69 -22.02 -0.99
CA ARG A 144 12.03 -22.57 -1.24
C ARG A 144 12.30 -22.83 -2.72
N PHE A 145 11.33 -23.36 -3.45
CA PHE A 145 11.46 -23.60 -4.88
C PHE A 145 11.67 -22.30 -5.66
N VAL A 146 10.83 -21.29 -5.42
CA VAL A 146 10.92 -19.96 -6.07
C VAL A 146 12.26 -19.28 -5.75
N GLY A 147 12.75 -19.41 -4.51
CA GLY A 147 14.07 -18.89 -4.12
C GLY A 147 15.24 -19.50 -4.90
N ASN A 148 15.11 -20.77 -5.30
CA ASN A 148 16.13 -21.53 -6.02
C ASN A 148 15.97 -21.53 -7.54
N ALA A 149 14.76 -21.25 -8.05
CA ALA A 149 14.49 -21.13 -9.47
C ALA A 149 14.87 -19.75 -10.03
N ALA A 150 15.11 -19.68 -11.34
CA ALA A 150 15.30 -18.41 -12.03
C ALA A 150 13.94 -17.87 -12.53
N ASP A 151 13.15 -17.33 -11.61
CA ASP A 151 11.81 -16.80 -11.86
C ASP A 151 11.84 -15.35 -12.40
N ARG A 152 12.40 -15.16 -13.60
CA ARG A 152 12.60 -13.82 -14.18
C ARG A 152 11.30 -13.13 -14.60
N ASP A 153 10.28 -13.92 -14.92
CA ASP A 153 8.97 -13.43 -15.36
C ASP A 153 7.99 -13.28 -14.18
N GLY A 154 8.36 -13.71 -12.97
CA GLY A 154 7.54 -13.62 -11.76
C GLY A 154 6.42 -14.66 -11.63
N GLU A 155 6.33 -15.64 -12.53
CA GLU A 155 5.25 -16.64 -12.52
C GLU A 155 5.25 -17.52 -11.26
N GLY A 156 6.43 -17.86 -10.74
CA GLY A 156 6.54 -18.64 -9.50
C GLY A 156 6.17 -17.82 -8.27
N PHE A 157 6.59 -16.56 -8.22
CA PHE A 157 6.25 -15.63 -7.15
C PHE A 157 4.75 -15.30 -7.13
N ASP A 158 4.12 -15.11 -8.29
CA ASP A 158 2.67 -14.90 -8.38
C ASP A 158 1.89 -16.14 -7.93
N TYR A 159 2.36 -17.35 -8.28
CA TYR A 159 1.79 -18.60 -7.75
C TYR A 159 1.90 -18.67 -6.21
N LEU A 160 3.04 -18.26 -5.63
CA LEU A 160 3.20 -18.23 -4.17
C LEU A 160 2.20 -17.28 -3.51
N LYS A 161 1.96 -16.09 -4.08
CA LYS A 161 0.95 -15.14 -3.57
C LYS A 161 -0.46 -15.74 -3.62
N GLU A 162 -0.84 -16.36 -4.73
CA GLU A 162 -2.14 -17.03 -4.86
C GLU A 162 -2.29 -18.15 -3.83
N LEU A 163 -1.23 -18.95 -3.61
CA LEU A 163 -1.22 -19.98 -2.59
C LEU A 163 -1.39 -19.40 -1.17
N ILE A 164 -0.68 -18.32 -0.84
CA ILE A 164 -0.85 -17.61 0.45
C ILE A 164 -2.29 -17.14 0.60
N GLN A 165 -2.89 -16.56 -0.44
CA GLN A 165 -4.28 -16.11 -0.40
C GLN A 165 -5.27 -17.26 -0.15
N ASN A 166 -5.08 -18.42 -0.80
CA ASN A 166 -5.88 -19.62 -0.55
C ASN A 166 -5.75 -20.10 0.91
N VAL A 167 -4.54 -20.03 1.48
CA VAL A 167 -4.32 -20.35 2.89
C VAL A 167 -5.03 -19.37 3.81
N ARG A 168 -4.99 -18.07 3.51
CA ARG A 168 -5.70 -17.04 4.30
C ARG A 168 -7.20 -17.28 4.34
N VAL A 169 -7.81 -17.57 3.19
CA VAL A 169 -9.25 -17.92 3.09
C VAL A 169 -9.56 -19.20 3.87
N TYR A 170 -8.72 -20.23 3.77
CA TYR A 170 -8.90 -21.46 4.54
C TYR A 170 -8.77 -21.24 6.05
N MET A 171 -7.78 -20.45 6.48
CA MET A 171 -7.53 -20.15 7.89
C MET A 171 -8.64 -19.32 8.53
N ASP A 172 -9.35 -18.51 7.75
CA ASP A 172 -10.59 -17.86 8.21
C ASP A 172 -11.68 -18.88 8.56
N SER A 173 -11.80 -19.95 7.77
CA SER A 173 -12.71 -21.06 8.07
C SER A 173 -12.26 -21.86 9.30
N VAL A 174 -10.95 -22.05 9.48
CA VAL A 174 -10.38 -22.68 10.68
C VAL A 174 -10.71 -21.85 11.92
N ALA A 175 -10.51 -20.52 11.88
CA ALA A 175 -10.82 -19.64 13.00
C ALA A 175 -12.30 -19.70 13.42
N ARG A 176 -13.20 -19.82 12.44
CA ARG A 176 -14.65 -19.87 12.67
C ARG A 176 -15.16 -21.23 13.15
N ASN A 177 -14.59 -22.33 12.63
CA ASN A 177 -15.19 -23.68 12.76
C ASN A 177 -14.37 -24.68 13.59
N ALA A 178 -13.06 -24.47 13.77
CA ALA A 178 -12.24 -25.37 14.58
C ALA A 178 -12.45 -25.12 16.07
N ASP A 179 -12.23 -26.14 16.90
CA ASP A 179 -12.11 -25.88 18.34
C ASP A 179 -10.83 -25.08 18.63
N PRO A 180 -10.77 -24.30 19.72
CA PRO A 180 -9.64 -23.41 19.99
C PRO A 180 -8.28 -24.10 20.06
N GLN A 181 -8.21 -25.38 20.48
CA GLN A 181 -6.92 -26.09 20.57
C GLN A 181 -6.41 -26.46 19.18
N ASP A 182 -7.30 -26.88 18.29
CA ASP A 182 -6.94 -27.19 16.92
C ASP A 182 -6.68 -25.92 16.10
N GLY A 183 -7.43 -24.84 16.36
CA GLY A 183 -7.15 -23.51 15.83
C GLY A 183 -5.77 -22.97 16.22
N GLU A 184 -5.39 -23.07 17.50
CA GLU A 184 -4.06 -22.69 18.00
C GLU A 184 -2.94 -23.46 17.29
N LYS A 185 -3.09 -24.78 17.15
CA LYS A 185 -2.11 -25.62 16.44
C LYS A 185 -1.99 -25.22 14.97
N ALA A 186 -3.12 -25.02 14.30
CA ALA A 186 -3.18 -24.62 12.90
C ALA A 186 -2.47 -23.28 12.68
N LEU A 187 -2.79 -22.25 13.47
CA LEU A 187 -2.14 -20.94 13.34
C LEU A 187 -0.64 -21.02 13.62
N ARG A 188 -0.22 -21.79 14.64
CA ARG A 188 1.22 -22.00 14.93
C ARG A 188 1.98 -22.64 13.77
N LEU A 189 1.36 -23.55 13.01
CA LEU A 189 1.99 -24.13 11.82
C LEU A 189 2.27 -23.06 10.76
N ILE A 190 1.29 -22.18 10.52
CA ILE A 190 1.43 -21.06 9.58
C ILE A 190 2.48 -20.06 10.07
N THR A 191 2.43 -19.64 11.34
CA THR A 191 3.42 -18.73 11.94
C THR A 191 4.83 -19.28 11.80
N ARG A 192 5.02 -20.59 12.05
CA ARG A 192 6.33 -21.23 11.92
C ARG A 192 6.87 -21.16 10.49
N VAL A 193 6.02 -21.35 9.49
CA VAL A 193 6.42 -21.23 8.08
C VAL A 193 6.73 -19.78 7.73
N ALA A 194 5.87 -18.83 8.13
CA ALA A 194 6.10 -17.40 7.89
C ALA A 194 7.42 -16.91 8.52
N CYS A 195 7.81 -17.44 9.68
CA CYS A 195 9.05 -17.06 10.38
C CYS A 195 10.29 -17.86 9.95
N ASN A 196 10.23 -18.61 8.85
CA ASN A 196 11.38 -19.37 8.36
C ASN A 196 12.35 -18.51 7.52
N GLU A 197 13.51 -19.07 7.17
CA GLU A 197 14.53 -18.37 6.38
C GLU A 197 14.06 -18.02 4.95
N ASP A 198 13.16 -18.82 4.35
CA ASP A 198 12.64 -18.60 3.00
C ASP A 198 11.80 -17.29 2.91
N PHE A 199 11.19 -16.87 4.04
CA PHE A 199 10.36 -15.67 4.15
C PHE A 199 11.07 -14.46 4.76
N GLN A 200 12.18 -14.63 5.48
CA GLN A 200 12.93 -13.51 6.08
C GLN A 200 13.42 -12.48 5.04
N LEU A 201 13.72 -12.95 3.82
CA LEU A 201 14.11 -12.08 2.70
C LEU A 201 12.91 -11.57 1.87
N ASN A 202 11.69 -12.03 2.19
CA ASN A 202 10.43 -11.70 1.51
C ASN A 202 9.42 -11.18 2.55
N ALA A 203 9.77 -10.08 3.21
CA ALA A 203 9.06 -9.56 4.38
C ALA A 203 7.57 -9.27 4.15
N THR A 204 7.20 -8.79 2.96
CA THR A 204 5.79 -8.55 2.63
C THR A 204 4.98 -9.84 2.63
N GLN A 205 5.50 -10.92 2.03
CA GLN A 205 4.83 -12.23 1.98
C GLN A 205 4.83 -12.89 3.37
N MET A 206 5.86 -12.67 4.18
CA MET A 206 5.87 -13.06 5.59
C MET A 206 4.67 -12.45 6.34
N VAL A 207 4.48 -11.13 6.21
CA VAL A 207 3.37 -10.40 6.86
C VAL A 207 2.02 -10.80 6.29
N GLU A 208 1.91 -11.00 4.98
CA GLU A 208 0.70 -11.46 4.32
C GLU A 208 0.26 -12.84 4.84
N LEU A 209 1.21 -13.77 5.02
CA LEU A 209 0.93 -15.08 5.60
C LEU A 209 0.56 -14.98 7.09
N LEU A 210 1.23 -14.12 7.85
CA LEU A 210 0.90 -13.85 9.26
C LEU A 210 -0.50 -13.24 9.44
N SER A 211 -1.01 -12.53 8.42
CA SER A 211 -2.36 -11.97 8.44
C SER A 211 -3.46 -13.03 8.55
N CYS A 212 -3.17 -14.33 8.36
CA CYS A 212 -4.07 -15.42 8.74
C CYS A 212 -4.52 -15.33 10.21
N GLY A 213 -3.69 -14.74 11.08
CA GLY A 213 -4.03 -14.50 12.48
C GLY A 213 -5.17 -13.51 12.70
N LEU A 214 -5.46 -12.61 11.73
CA LEU A 214 -6.52 -11.61 11.87
C LEU A 214 -7.89 -12.26 12.05
N SER A 215 -8.18 -13.37 11.37
CA SER A 215 -9.44 -14.11 11.56
C SER A 215 -9.61 -14.69 12.97
N PHE A 216 -8.51 -15.00 13.66
CA PHE A 216 -8.52 -15.46 15.06
C PHE A 216 -8.68 -14.30 16.04
N ALA A 217 -8.25 -13.10 15.68
CA ALA A 217 -8.34 -11.91 16.54
C ALA A 217 -9.79 -11.50 16.88
N GLN A 218 -10.73 -11.88 16.02
CA GLN A 218 -12.17 -11.62 16.17
C GLN A 218 -12.78 -12.29 17.41
N TRP A 219 -12.18 -13.37 17.91
CA TRP A 219 -12.75 -14.19 18.98
C TRP A 219 -11.96 -14.05 20.28
N ASP A 220 -12.64 -13.82 21.39
CA ASP A 220 -12.00 -13.58 22.70
C ASP A 220 -11.07 -14.73 23.16
N ASP A 221 -11.41 -15.97 22.81
CA ASP A 221 -10.66 -17.17 23.20
C ASP A 221 -9.45 -17.48 22.32
N THR A 222 -9.40 -16.94 21.10
CA THR A 222 -8.31 -17.19 20.14
C THR A 222 -7.49 -15.95 19.78
N ARG A 223 -7.93 -14.75 20.20
CA ARG A 223 -7.23 -13.47 19.95
C ARG A 223 -5.76 -13.48 20.38
N MET A 224 -5.45 -14.08 21.53
CA MET A 224 -4.08 -14.17 22.02
C MET A 224 -3.15 -14.91 21.05
N PHE A 225 -3.67 -15.86 20.26
CA PHE A 225 -2.86 -16.61 19.29
C PHE A 225 -2.35 -15.71 18.16
N ALA A 226 -3.15 -14.70 17.76
CA ALA A 226 -2.75 -13.74 16.74
C ALA A 226 -1.65 -12.78 17.25
N TYR A 227 -1.75 -12.34 18.50
CA TYR A 227 -0.68 -11.56 19.14
C TYR A 227 0.60 -12.38 19.35
N ASP A 228 0.49 -13.65 19.70
CA ASP A 228 1.64 -14.56 19.81
C ASP A 228 2.34 -14.76 18.45
N ALA A 229 1.56 -14.85 17.36
CA ALA A 229 2.10 -14.93 16.00
C ALA A 229 2.85 -13.65 15.62
N LEU A 230 2.28 -12.48 15.92
CA LEU A 230 2.94 -11.20 15.73
C LEU A 230 4.25 -11.10 16.53
N ASN A 231 4.24 -11.46 17.81
CA ASN A 231 5.45 -11.42 18.65
C ASN A 231 6.53 -12.38 18.13
N SER A 232 6.14 -13.57 17.68
CA SER A 232 7.06 -14.54 17.07
C SER A 232 7.74 -13.99 15.81
N ALA A 233 7.01 -13.23 15.00
CA ALA A 233 7.53 -12.57 13.81
C ALA A 233 8.54 -11.48 14.15
N LEU A 234 8.22 -10.63 15.13
CA LEU A 234 9.11 -9.59 15.64
C LEU A 234 10.41 -10.20 16.20
N ASP A 235 10.30 -11.21 17.07
CA ASP A 235 11.46 -11.91 17.63
C ASP A 235 12.34 -12.58 16.56
N THR A 236 11.74 -13.01 15.45
CA THR A 236 12.45 -13.62 14.33
C THR A 236 13.21 -12.57 13.54
N MET A 237 12.55 -11.47 13.18
CA MET A 237 13.18 -10.41 12.39
C MET A 237 14.21 -9.62 13.19
N ASP A 238 14.02 -9.46 14.50
CA ASP A 238 15.04 -8.90 15.40
C ASP A 238 16.30 -9.75 15.43
N ARG A 239 16.13 -11.08 15.43
CA ARG A 239 17.27 -12.01 15.41
C ARG A 239 17.98 -11.95 14.06
N PHE A 240 17.22 -11.95 12.97
CA PHE A 240 17.73 -11.78 11.62
C PHE A 240 18.53 -10.48 11.47
N ALA A 241 18.01 -9.36 11.97
CA ALA A 241 18.68 -8.07 11.94
C ALA A 241 20.00 -8.07 12.73
N LYS A 242 20.03 -8.71 13.90
CA LYS A 242 21.24 -8.89 14.72
C LYS A 242 22.28 -9.77 14.02
N GLU A 243 21.85 -10.87 13.40
CA GLU A 243 22.73 -11.78 12.65
C GLU A 243 23.32 -11.09 11.40
N ALA A 244 22.54 -10.24 10.74
CA ALA A 244 22.97 -9.39 9.64
C ALA A 244 23.73 -8.12 10.08
N LYS A 245 23.90 -7.89 11.39
CA LYS A 245 24.58 -6.72 11.98
C LYS A 245 24.02 -5.38 11.52
N ILE A 246 22.70 -5.28 11.37
CA ILE A 246 22.04 -4.03 10.98
C ILE A 246 22.27 -2.93 12.04
N ASP A 247 22.27 -3.29 13.33
CA ASP A 247 22.41 -2.35 14.45
C ASP A 247 23.83 -1.79 14.70
N GLU A 248 24.89 -2.38 14.13
CA GLU A 248 26.28 -2.04 14.50
C GLU A 248 26.83 -0.79 13.78
N ASP A 249 26.23 -0.35 12.67
CA ASP A 249 26.58 0.91 11.99
C ASP A 249 25.41 1.88 12.10
N GLY A 250 25.54 2.83 13.04
CA GLY A 250 24.42 3.57 13.60
C GLY A 250 23.54 4.31 12.61
N ARG A 251 22.28 4.50 13.01
CA ARG A 251 21.30 5.47 12.50
C ARG A 251 21.59 5.94 11.07
N CYS A 252 20.96 5.28 10.10
CA CYS A 252 20.56 6.00 8.91
C CYS A 252 19.47 6.99 9.35
N ASP A 253 19.88 8.17 9.80
CA ASP A 253 19.00 9.34 9.84
C ASP A 253 18.40 9.46 8.41
N GLY A 254 17.08 9.60 8.32
CA GLY A 254 16.23 9.30 7.15
C GLY A 254 16.44 10.08 5.85
N GLU A 255 17.67 10.41 5.46
CA GLU A 255 18.01 11.12 4.22
C GLU A 255 18.93 10.34 3.26
N THR A 256 19.41 9.14 3.61
CA THR A 256 20.32 8.34 2.76
C THR A 256 19.74 7.04 2.19
N ALA A 257 18.43 6.81 2.30
CA ALA A 257 17.77 5.60 1.80
C ALA A 257 17.64 5.50 0.26
N HIS A 258 18.30 6.36 -0.51
CA HIS A 258 18.19 6.37 -1.98
C HIS A 258 19.50 6.16 -2.75
N ASP A 259 20.62 5.87 -2.08
CA ASP A 259 21.90 5.75 -2.80
C ASP A 259 22.41 4.31 -2.90
N ASP A 260 21.71 3.49 -3.70
CA ASP A 260 22.27 2.27 -4.30
C ASP A 260 23.62 2.53 -4.99
N GLY A 261 23.92 3.78 -5.36
CA GLY A 261 25.14 4.22 -6.01
C GLY A 261 26.37 4.25 -5.10
N VAL A 262 26.23 4.50 -3.80
CA VAL A 262 27.37 4.56 -2.84
C VAL A 262 27.91 3.16 -2.56
N ILE A 263 27.02 2.17 -2.41
CA ILE A 263 27.39 0.77 -2.13
C ILE A 263 28.03 0.11 -3.36
N ALA A 264 27.56 0.44 -4.57
CA ALA A 264 28.17 -0.03 -5.81
C ALA A 264 29.62 0.48 -5.98
N ALA A 265 29.92 1.69 -5.51
CA ALA A 265 31.26 2.27 -5.55
C ALA A 265 32.22 1.62 -4.53
N GLU A 266 31.74 1.25 -3.34
CA GLU A 266 32.54 0.54 -2.34
C GLU A 266 32.80 -0.93 -2.70
N ALA A 267 31.80 -1.63 -3.24
CA ALA A 267 31.96 -2.99 -3.76
C ALA A 267 32.98 -3.09 -4.91
N ALA A 268 33.17 -2.00 -5.67
CA ALA A 268 34.15 -1.92 -6.75
C ALA A 268 35.61 -1.74 -6.26
N THR A 269 35.83 -1.38 -5.00
CA THR A 269 37.16 -1.10 -4.43
C THR A 269 37.63 -2.11 -3.38
N GLY A 270 36.73 -2.97 -2.87
CA GLY A 270 37.01 -4.03 -1.90
C GLY A 270 37.45 -5.37 -2.51
N SER A 271 37.88 -6.31 -1.66
CA SER A 271 38.11 -7.70 -2.07
C SER A 271 36.78 -8.39 -2.44
N THR A 272 36.80 -9.45 -3.25
CA THR A 272 35.58 -10.17 -3.67
C THR A 272 34.80 -10.77 -2.48
N ALA A 273 35.47 -11.07 -1.37
CA ALA A 273 34.82 -11.54 -0.14
C ALA A 273 34.11 -10.41 0.61
N ASP A 274 34.69 -9.21 0.64
CA ASP A 274 34.08 -8.03 1.27
C ASP A 274 32.85 -7.56 0.48
N ALA A 275 32.92 -7.62 -0.86
CA ALA A 275 31.79 -7.26 -1.72
C ALA A 275 30.58 -8.21 -1.55
N SER A 276 30.82 -9.52 -1.40
CA SER A 276 29.73 -10.49 -1.17
C SER A 276 29.04 -10.29 0.19
N GLU A 277 29.79 -9.90 1.22
CA GLU A 277 29.23 -9.65 2.55
C GLU A 277 28.42 -8.35 2.58
N LEU A 278 28.92 -7.32 1.91
CA LEU A 278 28.22 -6.05 1.72
C LEU A 278 26.85 -6.25 1.06
N ILE A 279 26.80 -7.02 -0.05
CA ILE A 279 25.55 -7.32 -0.76
C ILE A 279 24.55 -8.03 0.15
N LYS A 280 24.98 -9.03 0.91
CA LYS A 280 24.08 -9.75 1.84
C LYS A 280 23.50 -8.81 2.89
N ARG A 281 24.32 -7.91 3.43
CA ARG A 281 23.88 -6.93 4.42
C ARG A 281 22.89 -5.93 3.84
N THR A 282 23.10 -5.45 2.62
CA THR A 282 22.16 -4.56 1.93
C THR A 282 20.80 -5.22 1.71
N VAL A 283 20.80 -6.47 1.23
CA VAL A 283 19.55 -7.23 1.04
C VAL A 283 18.83 -7.45 2.37
N ALA A 284 19.57 -7.80 3.43
CA ALA A 284 19.00 -7.95 4.76
C ALA A 284 18.42 -6.66 5.33
N LEU A 285 19.11 -5.52 5.13
CA LEU A 285 18.63 -4.20 5.53
C LEU A 285 17.31 -3.85 4.82
N SER A 286 17.25 -4.04 3.50
CA SER A 286 16.04 -3.78 2.71
C SER A 286 14.87 -4.67 3.17
N ALA A 287 15.12 -5.97 3.40
CA ALA A 287 14.09 -6.88 3.91
C ALA A 287 13.60 -6.47 5.31
N HIS A 288 14.50 -6.04 6.19
CA HIS A 288 14.12 -5.57 7.53
C HIS A 288 13.31 -4.27 7.49
N GLN A 289 13.66 -3.31 6.63
CA GLN A 289 12.88 -2.09 6.44
C GLN A 289 11.48 -2.38 5.90
N GLN A 290 11.37 -3.24 4.88
CA GLN A 290 10.07 -3.68 4.34
C GLN A 290 9.22 -4.39 5.41
N PHE A 291 9.86 -5.14 6.30
CA PHE A 291 9.18 -5.78 7.43
C PHE A 291 8.64 -4.74 8.41
N GLU A 292 9.46 -3.78 8.84
CA GLU A 292 9.02 -2.71 9.76
C GLU A 292 7.84 -1.92 9.19
N GLU A 293 7.84 -1.64 7.88
CA GLU A 293 6.71 -1.00 7.20
C GLU A 293 5.47 -1.89 7.18
N SER A 294 5.61 -3.12 6.69
CA SER A 294 4.49 -4.04 6.50
C SER A 294 3.87 -4.50 7.82
N ILE A 295 4.68 -4.71 8.87
CA ILE A 295 4.20 -5.21 10.16
C ILE A 295 3.32 -4.19 10.88
N MET A 296 3.47 -2.89 10.59
CA MET A 296 2.58 -1.86 11.12
C MET A 296 1.14 -2.06 10.65
N PHE A 297 0.92 -2.48 9.40
CA PHE A 297 -0.40 -2.81 8.88
C PHE A 297 -1.04 -3.97 9.66
N LEU A 298 -0.26 -5.03 9.90
CA LEU A 298 -0.74 -6.17 10.71
C LEU A 298 -1.07 -5.76 12.14
N ARG A 299 -0.24 -4.91 12.77
CA ARG A 299 -0.49 -4.41 14.13
C ARG A 299 -1.77 -3.59 14.21
N HIS A 300 -1.95 -2.67 13.28
CA HIS A 300 -3.16 -1.84 13.20
C HIS A 300 -4.40 -2.71 13.03
N ASP A 301 -4.40 -3.58 12.03
CA ASP A 301 -5.54 -4.46 11.75
C ASP A 301 -5.83 -5.38 12.93
N LEU A 302 -4.80 -5.87 13.62
CA LEU A 302 -4.97 -6.71 14.79
C LEU A 302 -5.71 -5.96 15.92
N MET A 303 -5.36 -4.71 16.20
CA MET A 303 -6.09 -3.87 17.17
C MET A 303 -7.54 -3.63 16.72
N ARG A 304 -7.74 -3.29 15.44
CA ARG A 304 -9.05 -3.00 14.86
C ARG A 304 -9.99 -4.20 14.96
N VAL A 305 -9.52 -5.35 14.48
CA VAL A 305 -10.26 -6.63 14.43
C VAL A 305 -10.50 -7.19 15.82
N SER A 306 -9.60 -6.93 16.78
CA SER A 306 -9.78 -7.28 18.20
C SER A 306 -10.83 -6.42 18.92
N GLY A 307 -11.39 -5.40 18.28
CA GLY A 307 -12.34 -4.47 18.89
C GLY A 307 -11.70 -3.32 19.68
N ASP A 308 -10.38 -3.15 19.61
CA ASP A 308 -9.63 -2.09 20.27
C ASP A 308 -9.53 -0.84 19.36
N ALA A 309 -10.69 -0.37 18.86
CA ALA A 309 -10.77 0.69 17.85
C ALA A 309 -10.08 2.01 18.27
N ALA A 310 -10.17 2.37 19.56
CA ALA A 310 -9.49 3.56 20.08
C ALA A 310 -7.96 3.44 20.05
N ASP A 311 -7.43 2.23 20.28
CA ASP A 311 -5.99 1.98 20.23
C ASP A 311 -5.50 1.96 18.78
N ALA A 312 -6.29 1.37 17.88
CA ALA A 312 -6.06 1.42 16.44
C ALA A 312 -6.03 2.87 15.92
N ASP A 313 -7.01 3.71 16.29
CA ASP A 313 -7.03 5.14 15.90
C ASP A 313 -5.81 5.89 16.46
N ARG A 314 -5.43 5.64 17.73
CA ARG A 314 -4.20 6.23 18.29
C ARG A 314 -2.94 5.77 17.56
N PHE A 315 -2.91 4.51 17.12
CA PHE A 315 -1.80 3.95 16.37
C PHE A 315 -1.65 4.61 15.00
N LEU A 316 -2.74 4.89 14.29
CA LEU A 316 -2.69 5.63 13.03
C LEU A 316 -2.13 7.05 13.22
N VAL A 317 -2.61 7.77 14.25
CA VAL A 317 -2.12 9.13 14.56
C VAL A 317 -0.64 9.12 14.93
N SER A 318 -0.17 8.13 15.69
CA SER A 318 1.24 8.06 16.09
C SER A 318 2.17 7.69 14.92
N HIS A 319 1.64 7.14 13.83
CA HIS A 319 2.39 6.75 12.63
C HIS A 319 1.94 7.55 11.40
N HIS A 320 1.45 8.78 11.59
CA HIS A 320 0.99 9.66 10.51
C HIS A 320 2.08 9.99 9.47
N GLU A 321 3.35 9.76 9.78
CA GLU A 321 4.44 9.90 8.80
C GLU A 321 4.38 8.85 7.68
N SER A 322 3.64 7.74 7.88
CA SER A 322 3.33 6.77 6.84
C SER A 322 2.08 7.21 6.09
N GLU A 323 2.18 7.31 4.77
CA GLU A 323 1.11 7.72 3.85
C GLU A 323 -0.16 6.90 4.04
N ALA A 324 -0.02 5.57 3.98
CA ALA A 324 -1.15 4.66 4.16
C ALA A 324 -1.83 4.82 5.55
N MET A 325 -1.07 5.08 6.61
CA MET A 325 -1.62 5.28 7.96
C MET A 325 -2.32 6.64 8.11
N ALA A 326 -1.75 7.67 7.51
CA ALA A 326 -2.34 9.00 7.51
C ALA A 326 -3.66 9.00 6.75
N ASP A 327 -3.70 8.38 5.57
CA ASP A 327 -4.90 8.23 4.76
C ASP A 327 -5.98 7.46 5.54
N ALA A 328 -5.61 6.35 6.19
CA ALA A 328 -6.48 5.53 7.05
C ALA A 328 -7.16 6.36 8.13
N TYR A 329 -6.41 7.25 8.78
CA TYR A 329 -6.97 8.11 9.81
C TYR A 329 -7.84 9.23 9.23
N ALA A 330 -7.43 9.81 8.09
CA ALA A 330 -8.23 10.83 7.42
C ALA A 330 -9.60 10.28 7.01
N ALA A 331 -9.65 9.11 6.40
CA ALA A 331 -10.91 8.44 6.07
C ALA A 331 -11.76 8.12 7.31
N ARG A 332 -11.15 7.73 8.43
CA ARG A 332 -11.87 7.55 9.70
C ARG A 332 -12.56 8.84 10.17
N LEU A 333 -11.86 9.97 10.07
CA LEU A 333 -12.44 11.26 10.46
C LEU A 333 -13.54 11.69 9.50
N ILE A 334 -13.39 11.45 8.19
CA ILE A 334 -14.40 11.72 7.16
C ILE A 334 -15.67 10.90 7.44
N ALA A 335 -15.53 9.58 7.62
CA ALA A 335 -16.65 8.68 7.88
C ALA A 335 -17.40 9.00 9.18
N ALA A 336 -16.67 9.49 10.18
CA ALA A 336 -17.25 9.92 11.46
C ALA A 336 -17.77 11.37 11.43
N GLU A 337 -17.72 12.05 10.29
CA GLU A 337 -18.05 13.47 10.12
C GLU A 337 -17.29 14.41 11.10
N ARG A 338 -16.08 14.01 11.51
CA ARG A 338 -15.21 14.76 12.45
C ARG A 338 -14.32 15.76 11.72
N TRP A 339 -14.95 16.61 10.91
CA TRP A 339 -14.29 17.55 9.99
C TRP A 339 -13.33 18.54 10.67
N ASP A 340 -13.68 19.03 11.87
CA ASP A 340 -12.80 19.91 12.65
C ASP A 340 -11.49 19.22 13.05
N GLU A 341 -11.56 17.94 13.39
CA GLU A 341 -10.40 17.14 13.75
C GLU A 341 -9.58 16.76 12.52
N LEU A 342 -10.25 16.57 11.36
CA LEU A 342 -9.57 16.34 10.09
C LEU A 342 -8.68 17.52 9.74
N ILE A 343 -9.16 18.75 9.85
CA ILE A 343 -8.34 19.95 9.63
C ILE A 343 -7.13 19.96 10.55
N GLY A 344 -7.32 19.71 11.85
CA GLY A 344 -6.22 19.68 12.81
C GLY A 344 -5.22 18.54 12.56
N PHE A 345 -5.68 17.42 12.01
CA PHE A 345 -4.82 16.31 11.60
C PHE A 345 -4.02 16.66 10.34
N ILE A 346 -4.65 17.28 9.33
CA ILE A 346 -3.96 17.74 8.13
C ILE A 346 -2.85 18.75 8.49
N ASP A 347 -3.15 19.71 9.38
CA ASP A 347 -2.16 20.68 9.88
C ASP A 347 -0.96 19.98 10.55
N MET A 348 -1.20 18.84 11.22
CA MET A 348 -0.14 18.04 11.84
C MET A 348 0.71 17.33 10.78
N VAL A 349 0.08 16.68 9.81
CA VAL A 349 0.74 15.98 8.70
C VAL A 349 1.61 16.94 7.89
N GLU A 350 1.06 18.06 7.43
CA GLU A 350 1.79 19.07 6.64
C GLU A 350 2.96 19.69 7.42
N ARG A 351 2.81 19.86 8.74
CA ARG A 351 3.90 20.39 9.59
C ARG A 351 5.05 19.41 9.71
N ASP A 352 4.73 18.14 9.94
CA ASP A 352 5.74 17.12 10.26
C ASP A 352 6.33 16.49 8.98
N ARG A 353 5.55 16.40 7.89
CA ARG A 353 5.92 15.89 6.55
C ARG A 353 5.27 16.74 5.42
N PRO A 354 5.81 17.92 5.08
CA PRO A 354 5.18 18.86 4.13
C PRO A 354 5.04 18.35 2.68
N ASN A 355 5.77 17.30 2.29
CA ASN A 355 5.74 16.74 0.94
C ASN A 355 5.08 15.34 0.89
N GLN A 356 4.33 14.98 1.94
CA GLN A 356 3.61 13.70 2.00
C GLN A 356 2.43 13.73 1.03
N TYR A 357 2.29 12.68 0.22
CA TYR A 357 1.16 12.50 -0.71
C TYR A 357 0.15 11.49 -0.14
N THR A 358 -1.04 11.48 -0.70
CA THR A 358 -2.05 10.45 -0.42
C THR A 358 -1.81 9.26 -1.37
N VAL A 359 -1.96 8.04 -0.87
CA VAL A 359 -1.71 6.79 -1.63
C VAL A 359 -2.95 5.94 -1.78
N MET A 360 -3.93 6.13 -0.89
CA MET A 360 -5.13 5.32 -0.85
C MET A 360 -6.36 6.03 -1.42
N PHE A 361 -6.28 7.34 -1.59
CA PHE A 361 -7.30 8.12 -2.27
C PHE A 361 -6.98 8.23 -3.77
N PRO A 362 -7.97 8.08 -4.67
CA PRO A 362 -7.76 8.24 -6.10
C PRO A 362 -7.33 9.67 -6.47
N GLU A 363 -6.32 9.82 -7.34
CA GLU A 363 -5.81 11.13 -7.78
C GLU A 363 -6.90 12.02 -8.40
N ASP A 364 -7.91 11.45 -9.05
CA ASP A 364 -9.04 12.19 -9.61
C ASP A 364 -10.00 12.72 -8.56
N LEU A 365 -10.06 12.08 -7.39
CA LEU A 365 -10.87 12.49 -6.24
C LEU A 365 -10.15 13.53 -5.38
N VAL A 366 -8.84 13.35 -5.18
CA VAL A 366 -7.97 14.23 -4.38
C VAL A 366 -6.85 14.83 -5.23
N ALA A 367 -7.21 15.57 -6.27
CA ALA A 367 -6.25 16.16 -7.22
C ALA A 367 -5.20 17.09 -6.58
N TYR A 368 -5.46 17.59 -5.37
CA TYR A 368 -4.53 18.40 -4.58
C TYR A 368 -4.16 17.72 -3.26
N GLU A 369 -4.22 16.38 -3.19
CA GLU A 369 -3.82 15.59 -2.03
C GLU A 369 -4.56 16.04 -0.74
N TRP A 370 -3.81 16.30 0.33
CA TRP A 370 -4.29 16.81 1.60
C TRP A 370 -5.10 18.12 1.50
N GLU A 371 -4.81 18.98 0.53
CA GLU A 371 -5.61 20.17 0.29
C GLU A 371 -7.03 19.82 -0.15
N SER A 372 -7.22 18.80 -1.01
CA SER A 372 -8.56 18.38 -1.41
C SER A 372 -9.39 17.86 -0.22
N LEU A 373 -8.76 17.17 0.73
CA LEU A 373 -9.43 16.75 1.97
C LEU A 373 -9.76 17.95 2.87
N ARG A 374 -8.88 18.96 2.91
CA ARG A 374 -9.10 20.22 3.63
C ARG A 374 -10.27 21.02 3.04
N GLU A 375 -10.41 21.05 1.72
CA GLU A 375 -11.55 21.66 1.03
C GLU A 375 -12.86 21.02 1.46
N ALA A 376 -12.93 19.69 1.39
CA ALA A 376 -14.10 18.92 1.83
C ALA A 376 -14.47 19.24 3.29
N ALA A 377 -13.46 19.33 4.17
CA ALA A 377 -13.68 19.68 5.57
C ALA A 377 -14.23 21.11 5.75
N PHE A 378 -13.68 22.10 5.03
CA PHE A 378 -14.19 23.46 5.08
C PHE A 378 -15.62 23.57 4.55
N GLU A 379 -15.92 22.87 3.47
CA GLU A 379 -17.26 22.82 2.91
C GLU A 379 -18.25 22.19 3.89
N ALA A 380 -17.94 21.03 4.46
CA ALA A 380 -18.78 20.33 5.42
C ALA A 380 -19.09 21.18 6.66
N LEU A 381 -18.11 21.96 7.14
CA LEU A 381 -18.26 22.88 8.27
C LEU A 381 -18.92 24.22 7.90
N GLY A 382 -19.14 24.51 6.61
CA GLY A 382 -19.63 25.80 6.15
C GLY A 382 -18.63 26.95 6.37
N ARG A 383 -17.33 26.64 6.42
CA ARG A 383 -16.19 27.56 6.54
C ARG A 383 -15.86 28.22 5.20
N TRP A 384 -16.86 28.92 4.66
CA TRP A 384 -16.79 29.49 3.31
C TRP A 384 -15.75 30.59 3.17
N ASP A 385 -15.42 31.32 4.24
CA ASP A 385 -14.39 32.36 4.20
C ASP A 385 -13.00 31.77 4.06
N GLU A 386 -12.70 30.69 4.80
CA GLU A 386 -11.48 29.91 4.66
C GLU A 386 -11.38 29.26 3.27
N LEU A 387 -12.45 28.59 2.81
CA LEU A 387 -12.48 27.96 1.49
C LEU A 387 -12.26 28.97 0.35
N ARG A 388 -12.91 30.14 0.43
CA ARG A 388 -12.65 31.24 -0.52
C ARG A 388 -11.20 31.71 -0.46
N ALA A 389 -10.59 31.77 0.73
CA ALA A 389 -9.20 32.17 0.86
C ALA A 389 -8.25 31.18 0.19
N MET A 390 -8.49 29.90 0.41
CA MET A 390 -7.75 28.80 -0.20
C MET A 390 -7.80 28.85 -1.74
N TYR A 391 -8.99 28.99 -2.34
CA TYR A 391 -9.08 29.12 -3.80
C TYR A 391 -8.44 30.40 -4.35
N ARG A 392 -8.48 31.51 -3.60
CA ARG A 392 -7.76 32.74 -4.00
C ARG A 392 -6.25 32.51 -4.00
N GLU A 393 -5.72 31.87 -2.96
CA GLU A 393 -4.29 31.56 -2.84
C GLU A 393 -3.83 30.65 -3.97
N ARG A 394 -4.59 29.59 -4.26
CA ARG A 394 -4.32 28.69 -5.39
C ARG A 394 -4.28 29.42 -6.73
N ILE A 395 -5.23 30.33 -7.00
CA ILE A 395 -5.20 31.17 -8.21
C ILE A 395 -3.95 32.06 -8.26
N VAL A 396 -3.53 32.61 -7.12
CA VAL A 396 -2.40 33.54 -7.04
C VAL A 396 -1.06 32.81 -7.22
N GLU A 397 -0.92 31.61 -6.66
CA GLU A 397 0.32 30.82 -6.69
C GLU A 397 0.40 29.84 -7.89
N ALA A 398 -0.62 29.78 -8.73
CA ALA A 398 -0.65 28.85 -9.86
C ALA A 398 0.46 29.08 -10.90
N TYR A 399 1.06 27.96 -11.32
CA TYR A 399 2.01 27.90 -12.44
C TYR A 399 1.51 27.02 -13.60
N ASP A 400 0.53 26.14 -13.36
CA ASP A 400 -0.03 25.23 -14.36
C ASP A 400 -1.38 25.76 -14.92
N PRO A 401 -1.55 25.87 -16.25
CA PRO A 401 -2.83 26.21 -16.89
C PRO A 401 -3.95 25.16 -16.71
N SER A 402 -3.67 23.96 -16.21
CA SER A 402 -4.65 22.88 -16.04
C SER A 402 -5.73 23.18 -14.98
N ASP A 403 -5.48 24.12 -14.07
CA ASP A 403 -6.31 24.40 -12.88
C ASP A 403 -7.37 25.50 -13.09
N LEU A 404 -8.00 25.52 -14.27
CA LEU A 404 -9.12 26.43 -14.55
C LEU A 404 -10.38 26.12 -13.71
N HIS A 405 -10.43 24.94 -13.09
CA HIS A 405 -11.51 24.52 -12.22
C HIS A 405 -11.63 25.41 -10.97
N THR A 406 -10.50 25.87 -10.41
CA THR A 406 -10.48 26.69 -9.19
C THR A 406 -11.21 28.03 -9.35
N ILE A 407 -11.15 28.69 -10.51
CA ILE A 407 -11.93 29.93 -10.77
C ILE A 407 -13.43 29.63 -10.74
N ALA A 408 -13.84 28.52 -11.36
CA ALA A 408 -15.24 28.14 -11.43
C ALA A 408 -15.80 27.82 -10.03
N GLN A 409 -15.04 27.07 -9.22
CA GLN A 409 -15.36 26.78 -7.81
C GLN A 409 -15.48 28.05 -6.98
N LEU A 410 -14.46 28.92 -7.01
CA LEU A 410 -14.49 30.18 -6.26
C LEU A 410 -15.70 31.04 -6.66
N ARG A 411 -16.02 31.11 -7.96
CA ARG A 411 -17.17 31.86 -8.45
C ARG A 411 -18.49 31.26 -7.95
N ALA A 412 -18.62 29.94 -7.94
CA ALA A 412 -19.81 29.24 -7.46
C ALA A 412 -20.07 29.53 -5.98
N ILE A 413 -19.05 29.40 -5.11
CA ILE A 413 -19.20 29.62 -3.66
C ILE A 413 -19.28 31.10 -3.25
N SER A 414 -18.83 32.01 -4.12
CA SER A 414 -18.83 33.46 -3.83
C SER A 414 -20.13 34.14 -4.23
N GLY A 415 -20.89 33.58 -5.17
CA GLY A 415 -22.18 34.09 -5.62
C GLY A 415 -22.16 35.60 -5.90
N ARG A 416 -22.83 36.39 -5.05
CA ARG A 416 -22.93 37.85 -5.22
C ARG A 416 -21.65 38.62 -4.87
N ASP A 417 -20.74 38.03 -4.11
CA ASP A 417 -19.47 38.67 -3.71
C ASP A 417 -18.32 38.38 -4.68
N TRP A 418 -18.59 37.76 -5.83
CA TRP A 418 -17.57 37.47 -6.84
C TRP A 418 -16.68 38.68 -7.18
N ALA A 419 -17.27 39.88 -7.33
CA ALA A 419 -16.51 41.10 -7.61
C ALA A 419 -15.55 41.50 -6.47
N GLY A 420 -15.87 41.16 -5.21
CA GLY A 420 -14.98 41.34 -4.06
C GLY A 420 -13.80 40.37 -4.10
N GLN A 421 -14.04 39.13 -4.51
CA GLN A 421 -13.00 38.12 -4.68
C GLN A 421 -12.00 38.49 -5.77
N VAL A 422 -12.50 38.91 -6.94
CA VAL A 422 -11.66 39.37 -8.07
C VAL A 422 -10.76 40.53 -7.62
N ARG A 423 -11.30 41.53 -6.90
CA ARG A 423 -10.49 42.64 -6.38
C ARG A 423 -9.39 42.16 -5.43
N SER A 424 -9.69 41.16 -4.60
CA SER A 424 -8.73 40.62 -3.64
C SER A 424 -7.59 39.88 -4.36
N ILE A 425 -7.91 39.08 -5.38
CA ILE A 425 -6.90 38.39 -6.22
C ILE A 425 -6.04 39.41 -6.96
N VAL A 426 -6.63 40.40 -7.61
CA VAL A 426 -5.89 41.47 -8.32
C VAL A 426 -4.99 42.25 -7.37
N THR A 427 -5.43 42.49 -6.14
CA THR A 427 -4.60 43.19 -5.14
C THR A 427 -3.43 42.32 -4.68
N ALA A 428 -3.65 41.01 -4.52
CA ALA A 428 -2.61 40.09 -4.06
C ALA A 428 -1.58 39.77 -5.17
N TYR A 429 -2.03 39.61 -6.41
CA TYR A 429 -1.16 39.29 -7.54
C TYR A 429 -0.53 40.54 -8.18
N ASP A 430 -1.25 41.66 -8.18
CA ASP A 430 -0.88 42.94 -8.79
C ASP A 430 -0.36 42.81 -10.23
N ASP A 431 0.89 43.20 -10.47
CA ASP A 431 1.59 43.09 -11.75
C ASP A 431 2.47 41.83 -11.85
N GLY A 432 2.43 40.96 -10.83
CA GLY A 432 3.27 39.77 -10.72
C GLY A 432 4.74 40.07 -10.41
N SER A 433 5.09 41.28 -9.96
CA SER A 433 6.46 41.61 -9.56
C SER A 433 6.99 40.66 -8.48
N GLY A 434 8.19 40.13 -8.72
CA GLY A 434 8.81 39.12 -7.85
C GLY A 434 8.52 37.67 -8.24
N ARG A 435 7.63 37.41 -9.21
CA ARG A 435 7.40 36.06 -9.76
C ARG A 435 8.30 35.79 -10.97
N TYR A 436 8.76 34.55 -11.09
CA TYR A 436 9.67 34.11 -12.16
C TYR A 436 8.96 33.68 -13.45
N ALA A 437 7.66 33.41 -13.38
CA ALA A 437 6.88 32.88 -14.49
C ALA A 437 5.50 33.53 -14.58
N ARG A 438 4.90 33.41 -15.75
CA ARG A 438 3.51 33.81 -16.03
C ARG A 438 2.54 32.94 -15.23
N ASN A 439 1.38 33.49 -14.90
CA ASN A 439 0.28 32.76 -14.29
C ASN A 439 -0.91 32.71 -15.27
N PRO A 440 -1.10 31.60 -15.99
CA PRO A 440 -2.17 31.47 -16.98
C PRO A 440 -3.58 31.57 -16.41
N ILE A 441 -3.77 31.18 -15.14
CA ILE A 441 -5.07 31.23 -14.46
C ILE A 441 -5.45 32.67 -14.16
N TYR A 442 -4.50 33.45 -13.64
CA TYR A 442 -4.68 34.89 -13.43
C TYR A 442 -4.92 35.63 -14.74
N GLU A 443 -4.15 35.32 -15.79
CA GLU A 443 -4.39 35.88 -17.13
C GLU A 443 -5.80 35.59 -17.64
N ARG A 444 -6.29 34.35 -17.43
CA ARG A 444 -7.65 33.98 -17.80
C ARG A 444 -8.69 34.79 -17.02
N LEU A 445 -8.48 35.00 -15.72
CA LEU A 445 -9.33 35.83 -14.87
C LEU A 445 -9.41 37.27 -15.41
N LEU A 446 -8.28 37.86 -15.82
CA LEU A 446 -8.25 39.20 -16.41
C LEU A 446 -9.10 39.30 -17.68
N VAL A 447 -9.03 38.28 -18.55
CA VAL A 447 -9.82 38.21 -19.79
C VAL A 447 -11.31 38.05 -19.49
N ASP A 448 -11.67 37.07 -18.64
CA ASP A 448 -13.07 36.73 -18.36
C ASP A 448 -13.80 37.89 -17.65
N GLU A 449 -13.10 38.63 -16.78
CA GLU A 449 -13.65 39.79 -16.05
C GLU A 449 -13.38 41.14 -16.74
N ARG A 450 -12.76 41.13 -17.93
CA ARG A 450 -12.48 42.32 -18.77
C ARG A 450 -11.69 43.42 -18.07
N LEU A 451 -10.62 43.04 -17.37
CA LEU A 451 -9.78 43.92 -16.57
C LEU A 451 -8.62 44.52 -17.38
N SER A 452 -8.91 45.47 -18.27
CA SER A 452 -7.93 46.05 -19.22
C SER A 452 -6.76 46.76 -18.53
N ALA A 453 -7.01 47.54 -17.48
CA ALA A 453 -5.96 48.30 -16.80
C ALA A 453 -4.98 47.39 -16.03
N GLU A 454 -5.50 46.32 -15.44
CA GLU A 454 -4.74 45.28 -14.75
C GLU A 454 -3.92 44.46 -15.76
N ALA A 455 -4.51 44.09 -16.90
CA ALA A 455 -3.81 43.40 -17.99
C ALA A 455 -2.66 44.23 -18.55
N GLU A 456 -2.83 45.54 -18.75
CA GLU A 456 -1.75 46.44 -19.16
C GLU A 456 -0.59 46.45 -18.14
N ARG A 457 -0.92 46.51 -16.84
CA ARG A 457 0.09 46.45 -15.76
C ARG A 457 0.85 45.11 -15.76
N TYR A 458 0.13 44.00 -15.83
CA TYR A 458 0.73 42.67 -15.88
C TYR A 458 1.65 42.48 -17.11
N CYS A 459 1.26 42.99 -18.28
CA CYS A 459 2.09 42.95 -19.49
C CYS A 459 3.38 43.79 -19.41
N HIS A 460 3.53 44.68 -18.43
CA HIS A 460 4.82 45.35 -18.18
C HIS A 460 5.84 44.40 -17.57
N THR A 461 5.41 43.51 -16.67
CA THR A 461 6.24 42.48 -16.04
C THR A 461 6.43 41.28 -16.96
N PHE A 462 5.38 40.87 -17.67
CA PHE A 462 5.40 39.74 -18.60
C PHE A 462 4.98 40.18 -20.02
N PRO A 463 5.90 40.74 -20.82
CA PRO A 463 5.59 41.24 -22.17
C PRO A 463 5.01 40.19 -23.12
N ASP A 464 5.44 38.94 -22.97
CA ASP A 464 5.01 37.81 -23.82
C ASP A 464 3.53 37.44 -23.60
N ALA A 465 2.93 37.85 -22.46
CA ALA A 465 1.51 37.63 -22.19
C ALA A 465 0.57 38.50 -23.05
N ARG A 466 1.09 39.52 -23.74
CA ARG A 466 0.28 40.43 -24.58
C ARG A 466 -0.51 39.70 -25.67
N ALA A 467 0.03 38.60 -26.20
CA ALA A 467 -0.65 37.82 -27.23
C ALA A 467 -1.92 37.15 -26.67
N ASP A 468 -1.82 36.59 -25.47
CA ASP A 468 -2.92 35.86 -24.81
C ASP A 468 -3.95 36.81 -24.18
N LEU A 469 -3.51 38.01 -23.78
CA LEU A 469 -4.36 39.08 -23.24
C LEU A 469 -4.93 40.04 -24.31
N ALA A 470 -4.70 39.79 -25.60
CA ALA A 470 -5.14 40.66 -26.69
C ALA A 470 -6.67 40.88 -26.77
N ALA A 471 -7.46 40.02 -26.12
CA ALA A 471 -8.93 40.17 -26.07
C ALA A 471 -9.40 41.22 -25.05
N VAL A 472 -8.54 41.61 -24.10
CA VAL A 472 -8.86 42.55 -23.01
C VAL A 472 -8.01 43.81 -23.03
N LEU A 473 -6.86 43.79 -23.73
CA LEU A 473 -6.07 44.96 -24.13
C LEU A 473 -6.74 45.69 -25.30
#